data_AF-A0A940N8P3-F1
#
_entry.id   AF-A0A940N8P3-F1
#
_cell.length_a   1.000
_cell.length_b   1.000
_cell.length_c   1.000
_cell.angle_alpha   90.00
_cell.angle_beta   90.00
_cell.angle_gamma   90.00
#
_symmetry.space_group_name_H-M   'P 1'
#
loop_
_entity.id
_entity.type
_entity.pdbx_description
1 polymer ?
#
loop_
_entity_poly.entity_id
_entity_poly.type
_entity_poly.pdbx_seq_one_letter_code
_entity_poly.pdbx_strand_id
1 'polypeptide(L)'
;MGTSSVHFTDATQRNVVELPVASGAGIIARIAEQENRADKLSQSLDIQRQRDLMGVNQRSPTSSDTAVGREIRELRRAQGRTQKELARMVGVTGAQLHRYETGTTRIAASRLIAIANALDIRPDVLIAAGSTREGVPPPAPTFQAGSGDDIVELIQAFGSISDPKHRSALVAVARMMAAQYSRDPQSRPTE
;
A
#
# COMPACT_ATOMS: atom_id res chain seq x y z
N MET A 1 -2.52 53.10 -86.93
CA MET A 1 -3.73 52.24 -87.00
C MET A 1 -3.69 51.33 -85.80
N GLY A 2 -4.51 51.61 -84.78
CA GLY A 2 -4.66 50.77 -83.61
C GLY A 2 -5.94 49.95 -83.70
N THR A 3 -6.01 48.87 -82.93
CA THR A 3 -7.16 48.51 -82.10
C THR A 3 -6.76 47.32 -81.22
N SER A 4 -6.69 47.57 -79.91
CA SER A 4 -6.81 46.55 -78.87
C SER A 4 -8.17 45.86 -78.99
N SER A 5 -8.25 44.58 -78.65
CA SER A 5 -9.50 44.01 -78.19
C SER A 5 -9.24 43.11 -76.99
N VAL A 6 -9.73 43.59 -75.85
CA VAL A 6 -9.81 42.88 -74.58
C VAL A 6 -11.20 42.29 -74.54
N HIS A 7 -11.34 40.99 -74.26
CA HIS A 7 -12.63 40.42 -73.88
C HIS A 7 -12.51 39.81 -72.48
N PHE A 8 -13.32 40.36 -71.58
CA PHE A 8 -13.58 39.93 -70.21
C PHE A 8 -15.03 39.39 -70.14
N THR A 9 -15.37 38.76 -69.00
CA THR A 9 -16.64 38.16 -68.52
C THR A 9 -16.75 36.63 -68.67
N ASP A 10 -17.35 35.84 -67.77
CA ASP A 10 -18.18 36.12 -66.60
C ASP A 10 -18.11 34.96 -65.57
N ALA A 11 -18.71 35.26 -64.42
CA ALA A 11 -18.67 34.69 -63.11
C ALA A 11 -19.52 33.42 -62.87
N THR A 12 -19.30 32.90 -61.65
CA THR A 12 -20.31 32.21 -60.83
C THR A 12 -20.62 30.75 -61.15
N GLN A 13 -19.71 29.85 -60.77
CA GLN A 13 -20.15 28.51 -60.34
C GLN A 13 -20.58 28.58 -58.87
N ARG A 14 -21.88 28.80 -58.62
CA ARG A 14 -22.52 28.59 -57.32
C ARG A 14 -22.75 27.09 -57.14
N ASN A 15 -22.01 26.47 -56.23
CA ASN A 15 -22.28 25.10 -55.78
C ASN A 15 -23.39 25.16 -54.71
N VAL A 16 -24.57 24.64 -55.02
CA VAL A 16 -25.71 24.56 -54.08
C VAL A 16 -25.55 23.31 -53.24
N VAL A 17 -25.25 23.49 -51.95
CA VAL A 17 -25.25 22.40 -50.95
C VAL A 17 -26.66 22.30 -50.37
N GLU A 18 -27.41 21.26 -50.71
CA GLU A 18 -28.64 20.93 -49.98
C GLU A 18 -28.30 20.39 -48.59
N LEU A 19 -28.89 21.00 -47.55
CA LEU A 19 -28.82 20.51 -46.18
C LEU A 19 -30.08 19.66 -45.87
N PRO A 20 -29.94 18.46 -45.30
CA PRO A 20 -31.09 17.62 -44.98
C PRO A 20 -31.86 18.22 -43.79
N VAL A 21 -33.15 18.48 -43.97
CA VAL A 21 -34.04 18.92 -42.89
C VAL A 21 -34.36 17.72 -41.99
N ALA A 22 -33.75 17.65 -40.81
CA ALA A 22 -34.01 16.58 -39.84
C ALA A 22 -35.44 16.69 -39.28
N SER A 23 -36.18 15.57 -39.25
CA SER A 23 -37.53 15.47 -38.69
C SER A 23 -37.56 15.84 -37.20
N GLY A 24 -38.57 16.62 -36.78
CA GLY A 24 -38.67 17.22 -35.43
C GLY A 24 -38.57 16.22 -34.26
N ALA A 25 -38.90 14.96 -34.48
CA ALA A 25 -38.75 13.89 -33.48
C ALA A 25 -37.27 13.61 -33.10
N GLY A 26 -36.34 13.75 -34.06
CA GLY A 26 -34.91 13.54 -33.84
C GLY A 26 -34.25 14.68 -33.05
N ILE A 27 -34.82 15.89 -33.13
CA ILE A 27 -34.36 17.05 -32.36
C ILE A 27 -34.77 16.89 -30.89
N ILE A 28 -36.03 16.51 -30.63
CA ILE A 28 -36.53 16.29 -29.26
C ILE A 28 -35.79 15.14 -28.57
N ALA A 29 -35.53 14.03 -29.27
CA ALA A 29 -34.75 12.92 -28.71
C ALA A 29 -33.32 13.34 -28.33
N ARG A 30 -32.66 14.15 -29.16
CA ARG A 30 -31.31 14.66 -28.86
C ARG A 30 -31.29 15.65 -27.69
N ILE A 31 -32.32 16.46 -27.53
CA ILE A 31 -32.45 17.40 -26.40
C ILE A 31 -32.62 16.61 -25.08
N ALA A 32 -33.52 15.63 -25.04
CA ALA A 32 -33.73 14.79 -23.86
C ALA A 32 -32.46 13.98 -23.48
N GLU A 33 -31.71 13.52 -24.48
CA GLU A 33 -30.45 12.81 -24.25
C GLU A 33 -29.29 13.73 -23.80
N GLN A 34 -29.37 15.03 -24.09
CA GLN A 34 -28.42 16.03 -23.62
C GLN A 34 -28.73 16.43 -22.16
N GLU A 35 -30.00 16.59 -21.81
CA GLU A 35 -30.43 16.93 -20.44
C GLU A 35 -30.06 15.81 -19.45
N ASN A 36 -30.30 14.54 -19.79
CA ASN A 36 -29.91 13.40 -18.95
C ASN A 36 -28.37 13.24 -18.84
N ARG A 37 -27.61 13.68 -19.85
CA ARG A 37 -26.14 13.75 -19.76
C ARG A 37 -25.67 14.86 -18.81
N ALA A 38 -26.33 16.01 -18.83
CA ALA A 38 -26.01 17.12 -17.94
C ALA A 38 -26.27 16.75 -16.47
N ASP A 39 -27.39 16.08 -16.17
CA ASP A 39 -27.72 15.61 -14.82
C ASP A 39 -26.70 14.59 -14.30
N LYS A 40 -26.29 13.63 -15.14
CA LYS A 40 -25.23 12.66 -14.79
C LYS A 40 -23.88 13.33 -14.56
N LEU A 41 -23.54 14.32 -15.38
CA LEU A 41 -22.30 15.09 -15.19
C LEU A 41 -22.35 15.85 -13.86
N SER A 42 -23.46 16.52 -13.55
CA SER A 42 -23.64 17.25 -12.30
C SER A 42 -23.55 16.33 -11.08
N GLN A 43 -24.22 15.17 -11.13
CA GLN A 43 -24.15 14.17 -10.06
C GLN A 43 -22.74 13.61 -9.88
N SER A 44 -21.99 13.39 -10.96
CA SER A 44 -20.59 12.94 -10.89
C SER A 44 -19.64 14.00 -10.31
N LEU A 45 -19.87 15.28 -10.63
CA LEU A 45 -19.13 16.41 -10.09
C LEU A 45 -19.45 16.65 -8.61
N ASP A 46 -20.70 16.43 -8.19
CA ASP A 46 -21.11 16.51 -6.78
C ASP A 46 -20.50 15.38 -5.96
N ILE A 47 -20.46 14.15 -6.48
CA ILE A 47 -19.76 13.02 -5.83
C ILE A 47 -18.25 13.30 -5.73
N GLN A 48 -17.65 13.91 -6.77
CA GLN A 48 -16.24 14.29 -6.76
C GLN A 48 -15.97 15.39 -5.72
N ARG A 49 -16.78 16.45 -5.71
CA ARG A 49 -16.72 17.52 -4.71
C ARG A 49 -16.94 17.00 -3.30
N GLN A 50 -17.91 16.12 -3.07
CA GLN A 50 -18.16 15.52 -1.76
C GLN A 50 -16.97 14.69 -1.27
N ARG A 51 -16.30 13.93 -2.16
CA ARG A 51 -15.05 13.21 -1.83
C ARG A 51 -13.92 14.16 -1.42
N ASP A 52 -13.77 15.28 -2.12
CA ASP A 52 -12.74 16.28 -1.82
C ASP A 52 -13.08 17.08 -0.54
N LEU A 53 -14.37 17.40 -0.33
CA LEU A 53 -14.91 18.09 0.85
C LEU A 53 -14.82 17.25 2.13
N MET A 54 -14.93 15.92 2.03
CA MET A 54 -14.76 15.01 3.17
C MET A 54 -13.29 14.82 3.59
N GLY A 55 -12.32 15.43 2.91
CA GLY A 55 -10.91 15.42 3.32
C GLY A 55 -10.25 14.04 3.38
N VAL A 56 -10.92 12.99 2.90
CA VAL A 56 -10.39 11.61 2.88
C VAL A 56 -9.45 11.48 1.68
N ASN A 57 -8.32 12.16 1.73
CA ASN A 57 -7.22 11.84 0.83
C ASN A 57 -6.69 10.46 1.23
N GLN A 58 -7.23 9.41 0.60
CA GLN A 58 -6.86 8.02 0.84
C GLN A 58 -5.38 7.72 0.55
N ARG A 59 -4.55 8.71 0.20
CA ARG A 59 -3.10 8.58 -0.03
C ARG A 59 -2.25 9.29 1.03
N SER A 60 -2.86 10.03 1.97
CA SER A 60 -2.14 10.70 3.05
C SER A 60 -1.60 9.69 4.07
N PRO A 61 -0.37 9.87 4.59
CA PRO A 61 0.15 8.99 5.63
C PRO A 61 -0.78 8.91 6.85
N THR A 62 -0.83 7.73 7.45
CA THR A 62 -1.67 7.38 8.59
C THR A 62 -0.83 7.28 9.87
N SER A 63 -1.49 7.17 11.03
CA SER A 63 -0.80 6.88 12.29
C SER A 63 -0.02 5.56 12.23
N SER A 64 -0.51 4.58 11.47
CA SER A 64 0.20 3.33 11.19
C SER A 64 1.53 3.58 10.46
N ASP A 65 1.54 4.44 9.42
CA ASP A 65 2.77 4.77 8.69
C ASP A 65 3.82 5.43 9.61
N THR A 66 3.39 6.31 10.51
CA THR A 66 4.27 6.92 11.53
C THR A 66 4.82 5.88 12.50
N ALA A 67 4.01 4.92 12.92
CA ALA A 67 4.46 3.87 13.83
C ALA A 67 5.45 2.91 13.16
N VAL A 68 5.18 2.50 11.92
CA VAL A 68 6.13 1.71 11.12
C VAL A 68 7.43 2.48 10.90
N GLY A 69 7.36 3.76 10.54
CA GLY A 69 8.53 4.62 10.34
C GLY A 69 9.42 4.72 11.59
N ARG A 70 8.79 4.89 12.76
CA ARG A 70 9.50 4.89 14.04
C ARG A 70 10.20 3.55 14.30
N GLU A 71 9.53 2.43 14.06
CA GLU A 71 10.13 1.10 14.26
C GLU A 71 11.35 0.88 13.36
N ILE A 72 11.27 1.26 12.08
CA ILE A 72 12.40 1.22 11.14
C ILE A 72 13.59 2.02 11.69
N ARG A 73 13.34 3.22 12.21
CA ARG A 73 14.37 4.10 12.77
C ARG A 73 15.03 3.48 14.00
N GLU A 74 14.26 2.90 14.90
CA GLU A 74 14.78 2.29 16.14
C GLU A 74 15.60 1.03 15.82
N LEU A 75 15.11 0.14 14.96
CA LEU A 75 15.87 -1.03 14.51
C LEU A 75 17.17 -0.66 13.80
N ARG A 76 17.13 0.34 12.90
CA ARG A 76 18.33 0.85 12.23
C ARG A 76 19.36 1.34 13.25
N ARG A 77 18.93 2.10 14.25
CA ARG A 77 19.79 2.65 15.31
C ARG A 77 20.37 1.55 16.20
N ALA A 78 19.55 0.57 16.58
CA ALA A 78 19.99 -0.58 17.36
C ALA A 78 21.09 -1.38 16.65
N GLN A 79 21.10 -1.37 15.32
CA GLN A 79 22.14 -1.99 14.49
C GLN A 79 23.31 -1.05 14.17
N GLY A 80 23.37 0.16 14.73
CA GLY A 80 24.45 1.12 14.49
C GLY A 80 24.50 1.68 13.06
N ARG A 81 23.44 1.51 12.27
CA ARG A 81 23.43 1.90 10.84
C ARG A 81 23.01 3.36 10.66
N THR A 82 23.63 4.05 9.72
CA THR A 82 23.21 5.39 9.28
C THR A 82 22.04 5.33 8.31
N GLN A 83 21.30 6.45 8.15
CA GLN A 83 20.23 6.53 7.14
C GLN A 83 20.77 6.31 5.72
N LYS A 84 21.97 6.79 5.40
CA LYS A 84 22.58 6.63 4.08
C LYS A 84 22.90 5.16 3.78
N GLU A 85 23.31 4.39 4.78
CA GLU A 85 23.60 2.96 4.64
C GLU A 85 22.32 2.16 4.41
N LEU A 86 21.30 2.31 5.27
CA LEU A 86 20.03 1.59 5.09
C LEU A 86 19.37 1.96 3.75
N ALA A 87 19.40 3.24 3.36
CA ALA A 87 18.84 3.69 2.08
C ALA A 87 19.52 2.99 0.89
N ARG A 88 20.84 2.82 0.96
CA ARG A 88 21.62 2.11 -0.06
C ARG A 88 21.26 0.62 -0.13
N MET A 89 21.15 -0.04 1.02
CA MET A 89 20.77 -1.46 1.09
C MET A 89 19.38 -1.71 0.51
N VAL A 90 18.44 -0.79 0.75
CA VAL A 90 17.07 -0.88 0.24
C VAL A 90 16.97 -0.41 -1.23
N GLY A 91 17.93 0.34 -1.73
CA GLY A 91 17.90 0.92 -3.08
C GLY A 91 16.96 2.14 -3.20
N VAL A 92 16.98 3.02 -2.19
CA VAL A 92 16.23 4.29 -2.18
C VAL A 92 17.14 5.46 -1.84
N THR A 93 16.65 6.69 -2.04
CA THR A 93 17.40 7.89 -1.63
C THR A 93 17.37 8.08 -0.12
N GLY A 94 18.40 8.74 0.45
CA GLY A 94 18.42 9.07 1.87
C GLY A 94 17.23 9.94 2.30
N ALA A 95 16.80 10.88 1.44
CA ALA A 95 15.61 11.69 1.68
C ALA A 95 14.32 10.85 1.72
N GLN A 96 14.21 9.83 0.86
CA GLN A 96 13.07 8.91 0.86
C GLN A 96 13.07 8.03 2.12
N LEU A 97 14.23 7.52 2.54
CA LEU A 97 14.33 6.79 3.81
C LEU A 97 13.97 7.69 5.00
N HIS A 98 14.42 8.94 5.02
CA HIS A 98 14.03 9.89 6.07
C HIS A 98 12.52 10.10 6.12
N ARG A 99 11.85 10.22 4.96
CA ARG A 99 10.38 10.31 4.90
C ARG A 99 9.67 9.06 5.39
N TYR A 100 10.25 7.88 5.13
CA TYR A 100 9.76 6.63 5.69
C TYR A 100 9.91 6.61 7.21
N GLU A 101 11.09 6.94 7.74
CA GLU A 101 11.36 6.96 9.19
C GLU A 101 10.53 8.00 9.96
N THR A 102 10.09 9.06 9.28
CA THR A 102 9.22 10.09 9.87
C THR A 102 7.73 9.84 9.64
N GLY A 103 7.36 8.80 8.89
CA GLY A 103 5.97 8.51 8.54
C GLY A 103 5.33 9.55 7.62
N THR A 104 6.10 10.43 6.97
CA THR A 104 5.59 11.48 6.08
C THR A 104 5.33 10.97 4.66
N THR A 105 5.68 9.71 4.37
CA THR A 105 5.37 9.03 3.12
C THR A 105 4.99 7.59 3.40
N ARG A 106 3.91 7.13 2.77
CA ARG A 106 3.48 5.74 2.85
C ARG A 106 4.50 4.80 2.24
N ILE A 107 4.64 3.62 2.84
CA ILE A 107 5.58 2.59 2.39
C ILE A 107 4.79 1.49 1.67
N ALA A 108 5.09 1.26 0.39
CA ALA A 108 4.52 0.13 -0.34
C ALA A 108 5.00 -1.20 0.25
N ALA A 109 4.18 -2.25 0.18
CA ALA A 109 4.49 -3.56 0.74
C ALA A 109 5.84 -4.12 0.27
N SER A 110 6.16 -4.00 -1.03
CA SER A 110 7.46 -4.43 -1.57
C SER A 110 8.64 -3.68 -0.95
N ARG A 111 8.49 -2.40 -0.64
CA ARG A 111 9.53 -1.60 0.04
C ARG A 111 9.63 -1.95 1.51
N LEU A 112 8.50 -2.20 2.18
CA LEU A 112 8.49 -2.65 3.57
C LEU A 112 9.23 -3.98 3.72
N ILE A 113 9.00 -4.93 2.80
CA ILE A 113 9.73 -6.20 2.76
C ILE A 113 11.23 -5.97 2.52
N ALA A 114 11.61 -5.12 1.56
CA ALA A 114 13.02 -4.81 1.31
C ALA A 114 13.72 -4.16 2.53
N ILE A 115 13.02 -3.30 3.27
CA ILE A 115 13.52 -2.70 4.51
C ILE A 115 13.69 -3.77 5.59
N ALA A 116 12.70 -4.65 5.77
CA ALA A 116 12.79 -5.75 6.73
C ALA A 116 13.98 -6.67 6.45
N ASN A 117 14.19 -7.06 5.18
CA ASN A 117 15.34 -7.85 4.76
C ASN A 117 16.66 -7.12 5.00
N ALA A 118 16.74 -5.81 4.70
CA ALA A 118 17.95 -5.03 4.95
C ALA A 118 18.27 -4.88 6.45
N LEU A 119 17.25 -4.95 7.30
CA LEU A 119 17.36 -4.93 8.75
C LEU A 119 17.43 -6.35 9.35
N ASP A 120 17.48 -7.41 8.54
CA ASP A 120 17.54 -8.80 9.00
C ASP A 120 16.43 -9.16 10.01
N ILE A 121 15.20 -8.77 9.69
CA ILE A 121 14.00 -9.07 10.47
C ILE A 121 12.88 -9.56 9.55
N ARG A 122 11.88 -10.22 10.16
CA ARG A 122 10.68 -10.58 9.43
C ARG A 122 9.80 -9.34 9.16
N PRO A 123 9.14 -9.23 7.98
CA PRO A 123 8.27 -8.10 7.67
C PRO A 123 7.11 -7.90 8.65
N ASP A 124 6.64 -8.96 9.31
CA ASP A 124 5.55 -8.87 10.30
C ASP A 124 5.90 -8.02 11.52
N VAL A 125 7.18 -7.91 11.88
CA VAL A 125 7.63 -7.02 12.97
C VAL A 125 7.27 -5.56 12.64
N LEU A 126 7.53 -5.13 11.41
CA LEU A 126 7.19 -3.78 10.95
C LEU A 126 5.68 -3.58 10.82
N ILE A 127 4.95 -4.61 10.36
CA ILE A 127 3.48 -4.53 10.23
C ILE A 127 2.82 -4.46 11.61
N ALA A 128 3.31 -5.25 12.57
CA ALA A 128 2.82 -5.26 13.94
C ALA A 128 2.96 -3.88 14.60
N ALA A 129 4.06 -3.16 14.34
CA ALA A 129 4.26 -1.80 14.83
C ALA A 129 3.20 -0.81 14.32
N GLY A 130 2.67 -1.02 13.11
CA GLY A 130 1.58 -0.23 12.53
C GLY A 130 0.17 -0.70 12.89
N SER A 131 0.03 -1.86 13.54
CA SER A 131 -1.26 -2.44 13.89
C SER A 131 -1.79 -1.83 15.19
N THR A 132 -3.02 -1.29 15.15
CA THR A 132 -3.73 -0.77 16.32
C THR A 132 -4.57 -1.83 17.03
N ARG A 133 -4.63 -3.06 16.49
CA ARG A 133 -5.31 -4.19 17.15
C ARG A 133 -4.41 -4.76 18.25
N GLU A 134 -4.59 -4.27 19.48
CA GLU A 134 -4.11 -4.97 20.66
C GLU A 134 -4.72 -6.38 20.71
N GLY A 135 -3.89 -7.39 21.03
CA GLY A 135 -4.35 -8.77 21.24
C GLY A 135 -4.22 -9.73 20.05
N VAL A 136 -3.64 -9.30 18.91
CA VAL A 136 -3.09 -10.27 17.95
C VAL A 136 -1.68 -10.63 18.45
N PRO A 137 -1.46 -11.84 19.00
CA PRO A 137 -0.12 -12.23 19.40
C PRO A 137 0.82 -12.14 18.19
N PRO A 138 2.11 -11.81 18.37
CA PRO A 138 3.07 -11.88 17.29
C PRO A 138 2.93 -13.25 16.61
N PRO A 139 3.10 -13.34 15.28
CA PRO A 139 3.06 -14.64 14.61
C PRO A 139 3.97 -15.57 15.40
N ALA A 140 3.46 -16.75 15.73
CA ALA A 140 4.20 -17.72 16.55
C ALA A 140 5.64 -17.78 16.03
N PRO A 141 6.66 -17.80 16.92
CA PRO A 141 8.04 -17.90 16.49
C PRO A 141 8.10 -18.99 15.44
N THR A 142 8.65 -18.66 14.26
CA THR A 142 8.92 -19.68 13.26
C THR A 142 9.74 -20.73 14.01
N PHE A 143 9.23 -21.94 14.11
CA PHE A 143 9.99 -23.04 14.68
C PHE A 143 11.23 -23.19 13.81
N GLN A 144 12.34 -22.55 14.18
CA GLN A 144 13.66 -23.04 13.82
C GLN A 144 13.76 -24.32 14.62
N ALA A 145 13.33 -25.42 14.01
CA ALA A 145 13.50 -26.72 14.61
C ALA A 145 15.00 -26.88 14.86
N GLY A 146 15.41 -26.82 16.14
CA GLY A 146 16.48 -27.70 16.59
C GLY A 146 16.13 -29.12 16.13
N SER A 147 17.16 -29.94 15.91
CA SER A 147 17.09 -31.32 15.41
C SER A 147 15.70 -31.93 15.63
N GLY A 148 14.99 -32.26 14.54
CA GLY A 148 13.55 -32.60 14.56
C GLY A 148 13.16 -33.74 15.51
N ASP A 149 14.13 -34.42 16.10
CA ASP A 149 13.99 -35.42 17.15
C ASP A 149 13.44 -34.81 18.46
N ASP A 150 13.91 -33.65 18.89
CA ASP A 150 13.50 -33.03 20.16
C ASP A 150 12.01 -32.64 20.17
N ILE A 151 11.49 -32.17 19.03
CA ILE A 151 10.08 -31.80 18.89
C ILE A 151 9.17 -33.03 18.84
N VAL A 152 9.63 -34.11 18.22
CA VAL A 152 8.89 -35.38 18.17
C VAL A 152 8.82 -35.99 19.57
N GLU A 153 9.94 -36.02 20.31
CA GLU A 153 9.98 -36.49 21.69
C GLU A 153 9.05 -35.65 22.57
N LEU A 154 9.07 -34.32 22.43
CA LEU A 154 8.19 -33.43 23.19
C LEU A 154 6.71 -33.69 22.92
N ILE A 155 6.31 -33.89 21.66
CA ILE A 155 4.92 -34.17 21.30
C ILE A 155 4.46 -35.51 21.89
N GLN A 156 5.32 -36.54 21.81
CA GLN A 156 5.02 -37.86 22.36
C GLN A 156 4.93 -37.84 23.90
N ALA A 157 5.88 -37.17 24.56
CA ALA A 157 5.88 -36.99 26.00
C ALA A 157 4.64 -36.21 26.47
N PHE A 158 4.30 -35.11 25.80
CA PHE A 158 3.11 -34.31 26.12
C PHE A 158 1.81 -35.10 25.91
N GLY A 159 1.72 -35.88 24.83
CA GLY A 159 0.58 -36.76 24.54
C GLY A 159 0.34 -37.83 25.60
N SER A 160 1.42 -38.31 26.23
CA SER A 160 1.38 -39.35 27.28
C SER A 160 0.92 -38.82 28.65
N ILE A 161 0.93 -37.50 28.87
CA ILE A 161 0.45 -36.89 30.11
C ILE A 161 -1.09 -36.95 30.12
N SER A 162 -1.69 -37.73 31.01
CA SER A 162 -3.16 -37.86 31.06
C SER A 162 -3.85 -36.75 31.87
N ASP A 163 -3.18 -36.17 32.85
CA ASP A 163 -3.77 -35.13 33.73
C ASP A 163 -3.71 -33.73 33.06
N PRO A 164 -4.87 -33.06 32.84
CA PRO A 164 -4.92 -31.71 32.30
C PRO A 164 -4.15 -30.67 33.12
N LYS A 165 -4.02 -30.85 34.44
CA LYS A 165 -3.25 -29.95 35.31
C LYS A 165 -1.76 -30.03 35.03
N HIS A 166 -1.24 -31.24 34.81
CA HIS A 166 0.18 -31.44 34.46
C HIS A 166 0.50 -30.89 33.07
N ARG A 167 -0.38 -31.09 32.09
CA ARG A 167 -0.25 -30.47 30.76
C ARG A 167 -0.19 -28.94 30.87
N SER A 168 -1.08 -28.37 31.68
CA SER A 168 -1.13 -26.92 31.91
C SER A 168 0.14 -26.41 32.60
N ALA A 169 0.67 -27.14 33.58
CA ALA A 169 1.92 -26.80 34.25
C ALA A 169 3.12 -26.81 33.29
N LEU A 170 3.22 -27.82 32.41
CA LEU A 170 4.30 -27.91 31.42
C LEU A 170 4.24 -26.78 30.41
N VAL A 171 3.04 -26.40 29.94
CA VAL A 171 2.85 -25.22 29.09
C VAL A 171 3.25 -23.93 29.83
N ALA A 172 2.94 -23.80 31.11
CA ALA A 172 3.33 -22.65 31.91
C ALA A 172 4.86 -22.54 32.04
N VAL A 173 5.56 -23.65 32.30
CA VAL A 173 7.03 -23.69 32.34
C VAL A 173 7.63 -23.33 30.99
N ALA A 174 7.13 -23.93 29.90
CA ALA A 174 7.60 -23.62 28.54
C ALA A 174 7.44 -22.12 28.21
N ARG A 175 6.31 -21.51 28.59
CA ARG A 175 6.08 -20.06 28.45
C ARG A 175 7.06 -19.23 29.29
N MET A 176 7.34 -19.64 30.53
CA MET A 176 8.30 -18.96 31.40
C MET A 176 9.71 -18.98 30.79
N MET A 177 10.15 -20.13 30.27
CA MET A 177 11.45 -20.27 29.60
C MET A 177 11.53 -19.41 28.34
N ALA A 178 10.48 -19.41 27.50
CA ALA A 178 10.42 -18.59 26.28
C ALA A 178 10.43 -17.07 26.57
N ALA A 179 9.82 -16.64 27.66
CA ALA A 179 9.82 -15.24 28.10
C ALA A 179 11.20 -14.77 28.58
N GLN A 180 12.02 -15.69 29.12
CA GLN A 180 13.41 -15.40 29.51
C GLN A 180 14.33 -15.30 28.30
N TYR A 181 14.15 -16.15 27.28
CA TYR A 181 14.93 -16.11 26.04
C TYR A 181 14.76 -14.79 25.28
N SER A 182 13.54 -14.24 25.23
CA SER A 182 13.25 -12.95 24.57
C SER A 182 13.90 -11.72 25.25
N ARG A 183 14.50 -11.88 26.45
CA ARG A 183 15.14 -10.80 27.22
C ARG A 183 16.66 -10.80 27.16
N ASP A 184 17.26 -11.83 26.56
CA ASP A 184 18.72 -11.95 26.46
C ASP A 184 19.21 -11.45 25.09
N PRO A 185 19.98 -10.34 25.01
CA PRO A 185 20.47 -9.79 23.74
C PRO A 185 21.51 -10.67 23.03
N GLN A 186 22.09 -11.66 23.71
CA GLN A 186 23.22 -12.47 23.23
C GLN A 186 22.80 -13.80 22.57
N SER A 187 21.52 -14.17 22.59
CA SER A 187 21.00 -15.45 22.07
C SER A 187 20.38 -15.35 20.68
N ARG A 188 20.67 -14.28 19.92
CA ARG A 188 20.37 -14.27 18.47
C ARG A 188 21.25 -15.34 17.80
N PRO A 189 20.68 -16.30 17.05
CA PRO A 189 21.48 -17.26 16.31
C PRO A 189 22.41 -16.49 15.37
N THR A 190 23.71 -16.67 15.54
CA THR A 190 24.71 -16.26 14.56
C THR A 190 24.58 -17.20 13.38
N GLU A 191 23.98 -16.74 12.28
CA GLU A 191 24.27 -17.26 10.94
C GLU A 191 25.44 -16.49 10.32
#